data_AF-A0A355U3G8-F1
#
_entry.id   AF-A0A355U3G8-F1
#
_cell.length_a   1.000
_cell.length_b   1.000
_cell.length_c   1.000
_cell.angle_alpha   90.00
_cell.angle_beta   90.00
_cell.angle_gamma   90.00
#
_symmetry.space_group_name_H-M   'P 1'
#
loop_
_entity.id
_entity.type
_entity.pdbx_description
1 polymer ?
#
loop_
_entity_poly.entity_id
_entity_poly.type
_entity_poly.pdbx_seq_one_letter_code
_entity_poly.pdbx_strand_id
1 'polypeptide(L)'
;FNCNGVIAADRTLHPHAYEVRYQHRNILTSLVGQGKVSIYNEHFFKDLSQYRMLWNVTVDGFAVSSGIVENLDIAPQKTVTVDLPIGSLPETDADIFLNISYVLKTADGLLPAGTEVSYEQFELKKRSGSVFKAGSAYVCDLLQTETAESYVFSGSFAFAGTAADRVADWTATFDKTTGFLSGYTVNGKPMLSEPLVPEFARAPIENDMGAWKIRQMYEAWRYPTFVLKAGSLVVDKATDGVGLMSLSAEYEPIAGGAATIKMFYEIFPDGTIKVTESMKDAGNLSKAPSLMRFGMKFAMPGRFSTVDFYGKGPWENYSDRNSSAVIGHYTQSVNEQYHYGYVRTQESGTKTELSYFRVLDPDGAGLEISAEGKFSASALPFSMKDLDCLENGTPERANKTNTQNG
;
A
#
# COMPACT_ATOMS: atom_id res chain seq x y z
N PHE A 1 -5.90 29.15 -11.31
CA PHE A 1 -4.97 28.26 -10.63
C PHE A 1 -3.80 27.96 -11.58
N ASN A 2 -2.54 28.04 -11.13
CA ASN A 2 -1.33 28.00 -11.99
C ASN A 2 -0.35 26.85 -11.68
N CYS A 3 -0.69 25.92 -10.77
CA CYS A 3 0.18 24.81 -10.36
C CYS A 3 -0.26 23.48 -10.98
N ASN A 4 -0.02 23.29 -12.30
CA ASN A 4 -0.54 22.16 -13.08
C ASN A 4 0.57 21.23 -13.63
N GLY A 5 1.80 21.35 -13.09
CA GLY A 5 2.99 20.70 -13.67
C GLY A 5 3.15 19.23 -13.31
N VAL A 6 3.82 18.48 -14.19
CA VAL A 6 4.36 17.14 -13.85
C VAL A 6 5.71 17.20 -13.15
N ILE A 7 6.29 18.40 -13.07
CA ILE A 7 7.55 18.69 -12.39
C ILE A 7 7.30 19.90 -11.48
N ALA A 8 7.83 19.84 -10.26
CA ALA A 8 7.77 20.92 -9.29
C ALA A 8 8.65 22.12 -9.70
N ALA A 9 8.49 23.25 -9.01
CA ALA A 9 9.19 24.49 -9.34
C ALA A 9 10.72 24.41 -9.20
N ASP A 10 11.21 23.55 -8.33
CA ASP A 10 12.64 23.23 -8.13
C ASP A 10 13.16 22.15 -9.09
N ARG A 11 12.32 21.70 -10.03
CA ARG A 11 12.57 20.64 -11.02
C ARG A 11 12.53 19.21 -10.45
N THR A 12 12.11 19.05 -9.19
CA THR A 12 11.81 17.73 -8.63
C THR A 12 10.61 17.11 -9.35
N LEU A 13 10.70 15.83 -9.73
CA LEU A 13 9.60 15.14 -10.41
C LEU A 13 8.42 14.95 -9.45
N HIS A 14 7.19 15.23 -9.92
CA HIS A 14 6.02 14.70 -9.25
C HIS A 14 5.85 13.22 -9.59
N PRO A 15 5.18 12.42 -8.75
CA PRO A 15 5.00 11.00 -8.99
C PRO A 15 4.33 10.65 -10.35
N HIS A 16 3.42 11.48 -10.85
CA HIS A 16 2.85 11.30 -12.19
C HIS A 16 3.83 11.52 -13.35
N ALA A 17 5.00 12.13 -13.14
CA ALA A 17 6.03 12.20 -14.18
C ALA A 17 6.60 10.82 -14.54
N TYR A 18 6.67 9.91 -13.56
CA TYR A 18 7.11 8.53 -13.81
C TYR A 18 6.09 7.78 -14.67
N GLU A 19 4.79 8.06 -14.48
CA GLU A 19 3.74 7.54 -15.36
C GLU A 19 3.89 8.06 -16.79
N VAL A 20 4.12 9.37 -16.96
CA VAL A 20 4.40 9.94 -18.29
C VAL A 20 5.60 9.29 -18.95
N ARG A 21 6.72 9.13 -18.20
CA ARG A 21 7.93 8.45 -18.70
C ARG A 21 7.62 7.02 -19.15
N TYR A 22 6.84 6.28 -18.36
CA TYR A 22 6.46 4.91 -18.71
C TYR A 22 5.59 4.90 -19.97
N GLN A 23 4.49 5.66 -20.00
CA GLN A 23 3.53 5.64 -21.11
C GLN A 23 4.12 6.15 -22.43
N HIS A 24 5.15 7.01 -22.38
CA HIS A 24 5.81 7.56 -23.57
C HIS A 24 7.11 6.84 -23.98
N ARG A 25 7.43 5.69 -23.38
CA ARG A 25 8.62 4.90 -23.75
C ARG A 25 8.49 4.37 -25.18
N ASN A 26 9.58 4.35 -25.93
CA ASN A 26 9.60 3.99 -27.36
C ASN A 26 10.08 2.54 -27.62
N ILE A 27 10.38 1.79 -26.58
CA ILE A 27 10.77 0.38 -26.68
C ILE A 27 9.71 -0.42 -25.93
N LEU A 28 8.83 -1.07 -26.68
CA LEU A 28 7.71 -1.82 -26.12
C LEU A 28 8.09 -3.30 -26.09
N THR A 29 7.88 -3.95 -24.95
CA THR A 29 8.22 -5.37 -24.76
C THR A 29 6.97 -6.15 -24.40
N SER A 30 6.82 -7.35 -24.93
CA SER A 30 5.79 -8.29 -24.51
C SER A 30 6.38 -9.68 -24.29
N LEU A 31 5.80 -10.42 -23.33
CA LEU A 31 6.16 -11.82 -23.09
C LEU A 31 5.48 -12.70 -24.15
N VAL A 32 6.26 -13.52 -24.87
CA VAL A 32 5.74 -14.46 -25.88
C VAL A 32 6.04 -15.92 -25.54
N GLY A 33 6.72 -16.16 -24.43
CA GLY A 33 7.01 -17.47 -23.86
C GLY A 33 7.83 -17.34 -22.60
N GLN A 34 8.00 -18.44 -21.86
CA GLN A 34 8.85 -18.46 -20.68
C GLN A 34 10.30 -18.16 -21.07
N GLY A 35 10.83 -17.02 -20.63
CA GLY A 35 12.16 -16.57 -21.03
C GLY A 35 12.25 -16.10 -22.47
N LYS A 36 11.14 -15.74 -23.12
CA LYS A 36 11.14 -15.25 -24.50
C LYS A 36 10.30 -13.99 -24.62
N VAL A 37 10.92 -12.92 -25.13
CA VAL A 37 10.28 -11.60 -25.24
C VAL A 37 10.28 -11.08 -26.66
N SER A 38 9.19 -10.42 -27.03
CA SER A 38 9.05 -9.69 -28.28
C SER A 38 9.29 -8.21 -28.03
N ILE A 39 10.25 -7.63 -28.72
CA ILE A 39 10.70 -6.25 -28.56
C ILE A 39 10.31 -5.48 -29.81
N TYR A 40 9.44 -4.47 -29.66
CA TYR A 40 9.06 -3.55 -30.72
C TYR A 40 9.76 -2.21 -30.53
N ASN A 41 10.46 -1.77 -31.57
CA ASN A 41 11.07 -0.46 -31.65
C ASN A 41 10.06 0.55 -32.24
N GLU A 42 9.46 1.37 -31.38
CA GLU A 42 8.51 2.42 -31.76
C GLU A 42 9.21 3.69 -32.28
N HIS A 43 10.54 3.78 -32.20
CA HIS A 43 11.24 4.88 -32.85
C HIS A 43 11.02 4.85 -34.37
N PHE A 44 11.00 6.05 -34.99
CA PHE A 44 10.84 6.20 -36.44
C PHE A 44 12.18 6.26 -37.19
N PHE A 45 13.26 6.67 -36.53
CA PHE A 45 14.54 7.01 -37.20
C PHE A 45 15.79 6.42 -36.53
N LYS A 46 15.65 5.77 -35.37
CA LYS A 46 16.77 5.18 -34.62
C LYS A 46 16.54 3.69 -34.44
N ASP A 47 17.57 2.88 -34.71
CA ASP A 47 17.59 1.49 -34.26
C ASP A 47 17.85 1.42 -32.73
N LEU A 48 17.93 0.19 -32.19
CA LEU A 48 18.17 -0.03 -30.76
C LEU A 48 19.64 -0.31 -30.40
N SER A 49 20.58 -0.16 -31.34
CA SER A 49 21.99 -0.54 -31.14
C SER A 49 22.70 0.27 -30.03
N GLN A 50 22.22 1.49 -29.75
CA GLN A 50 22.73 2.35 -28.68
C GLN A 50 22.30 1.92 -27.26
N TYR A 51 21.34 0.99 -27.17
CA TYR A 51 20.85 0.47 -25.90
C TYR A 51 21.40 -0.93 -25.65
N ARG A 52 21.52 -1.30 -24.38
CA ARG A 52 21.60 -2.69 -23.93
C ARG A 52 20.35 -3.02 -23.12
N MET A 53 19.89 -4.26 -23.20
CA MET A 53 18.79 -4.73 -22.36
C MET A 53 19.36 -5.46 -21.15
N LEU A 54 19.03 -4.97 -19.97
CA LEU A 54 19.24 -5.64 -18.69
C LEU A 54 17.99 -6.45 -18.36
N TRP A 55 18.16 -7.67 -17.88
CA TRP A 55 17.04 -8.46 -17.36
C TRP A 55 17.41 -9.11 -16.04
N ASN A 56 16.41 -9.32 -15.19
CA ASN A 56 16.53 -10.17 -14.02
C ASN A 56 15.24 -10.95 -13.76
N VAL A 57 15.37 -12.11 -13.12
CA VAL A 57 14.26 -12.86 -12.55
C VAL A 57 14.30 -12.63 -11.05
N THR A 58 13.16 -12.24 -10.49
CA THR A 58 13.00 -12.02 -9.04
C THR A 58 12.07 -13.05 -8.43
N VAL A 59 12.33 -13.42 -7.19
CA VAL A 59 11.49 -14.26 -6.33
C VAL A 59 11.16 -13.44 -5.09
N ASP A 60 9.88 -13.14 -4.88
CA ASP A 60 9.41 -12.21 -3.82
C ASP A 60 10.21 -10.88 -3.80
N GLY A 61 10.55 -10.37 -4.98
CA GLY A 61 11.28 -9.12 -5.16
C GLY A 61 12.81 -9.23 -5.11
N PHE A 62 13.38 -10.38 -4.74
CA PHE A 62 14.81 -10.59 -4.69
C PHE A 62 15.33 -11.21 -5.99
N ALA A 63 16.35 -10.60 -6.61
CA ALA A 63 16.93 -11.10 -7.86
C ALA A 63 17.66 -12.44 -7.64
N VAL A 64 17.26 -13.47 -8.39
CA VAL A 64 17.85 -14.83 -8.35
C VAL A 64 18.64 -15.18 -9.61
N SER A 65 18.38 -14.46 -10.70
CA SER A 65 19.07 -14.61 -11.98
C SER A 65 19.06 -13.28 -12.71
N SER A 66 20.10 -12.98 -13.48
CA SER A 66 20.19 -11.75 -14.25
C SER A 66 21.09 -11.92 -15.45
N GLY A 67 20.92 -11.07 -16.46
CA GLY A 67 21.81 -11.04 -17.61
C GLY A 67 21.66 -9.77 -18.42
N ILE A 68 22.46 -9.71 -19.48
CA ILE A 68 22.55 -8.56 -20.37
C ILE A 68 22.46 -9.07 -21.81
N VAL A 69 21.62 -8.42 -22.61
CA VAL A 69 21.66 -8.51 -24.06
C VAL A 69 22.33 -7.25 -24.56
N GLU A 70 23.61 -7.38 -24.90
CA GLU A 70 24.43 -6.24 -25.29
C GLU A 70 24.01 -5.68 -26.65
N ASN A 71 23.66 -6.52 -27.62
CA ASN A 71 23.40 -6.06 -28.99
C ASN A 71 21.92 -6.23 -29.35
N LEU A 72 21.23 -5.10 -29.52
CA LEU A 72 19.85 -5.03 -29.97
C LEU A 72 19.82 -4.44 -31.38
N ASP A 73 19.97 -5.29 -32.40
CA ASP A 73 19.84 -4.87 -33.79
C ASP A 73 18.36 -4.92 -34.23
N ILE A 74 17.61 -3.90 -33.80
CA ILE A 74 16.18 -3.77 -34.07
C ILE A 74 15.94 -2.45 -34.79
N ALA A 75 15.77 -2.52 -36.10
CA ALA A 75 15.50 -1.36 -36.94
C ALA A 75 14.21 -0.60 -36.52
N PRO A 76 14.08 0.69 -36.87
CA PRO A 76 12.88 1.47 -36.61
C PRO A 76 11.60 0.76 -37.07
N GLN A 77 10.55 0.81 -36.26
CA GLN A 77 9.23 0.22 -36.56
C GLN A 77 9.26 -1.31 -36.77
N LYS A 78 10.31 -2.01 -36.28
CA LYS A 78 10.43 -3.46 -36.36
C LYS A 78 10.27 -4.12 -35.00
N THR A 79 9.88 -5.39 -35.07
CA THR A 79 9.77 -6.29 -33.92
C THR A 79 10.74 -7.43 -34.08
N VAL A 80 11.49 -7.73 -33.01
CA VAL A 80 12.39 -8.90 -32.95
C VAL A 80 12.09 -9.66 -31.66
N THR A 81 12.16 -10.98 -31.75
CA THR A 81 12.03 -11.85 -30.58
C THR A 81 13.41 -12.23 -30.06
N VAL A 82 13.60 -12.15 -28.75
CA VAL A 82 14.85 -12.47 -28.06
C VAL A 82 14.58 -13.56 -27.02
N ASP A 83 15.36 -14.63 -27.09
CA ASP A 83 15.38 -15.69 -26.07
C ASP A 83 16.35 -15.28 -24.95
N LEU A 84 15.86 -15.28 -23.72
CA LEU A 84 16.59 -14.94 -22.50
C LEU A 84 16.97 -16.23 -21.78
N PRO A 85 18.25 -16.42 -21.39
CA PRO A 85 18.70 -17.62 -20.70
C PRO A 85 18.32 -17.58 -19.21
N ILE A 86 17.01 -17.51 -18.91
CA ILE A 86 16.49 -17.42 -17.54
C ILE A 86 16.59 -18.74 -16.76
N GLY A 87 16.81 -19.86 -17.45
CA GLY A 87 16.83 -21.20 -16.85
C GLY A 87 15.46 -21.69 -16.40
N SER A 88 15.45 -22.73 -15.57
CA SER A 88 14.24 -23.21 -14.90
C SER A 88 13.83 -22.27 -13.77
N LEU A 89 12.53 -22.01 -13.63
CA LEU A 89 12.04 -21.24 -12.49
C LEU A 89 12.22 -22.02 -11.19
N PRO A 90 12.58 -21.36 -10.08
CA PRO A 90 12.63 -22.01 -8.78
C PRO A 90 11.29 -22.66 -8.38
N GLU A 91 11.33 -23.87 -7.84
CA GLU A 91 10.17 -24.56 -7.27
C GLU A 91 9.86 -24.01 -5.88
N THR A 92 9.21 -22.85 -5.84
CA THR A 92 8.84 -22.14 -4.60
C THR A 92 7.41 -21.61 -4.67
N ASP A 93 6.76 -21.41 -3.53
CA ASP A 93 5.46 -20.72 -3.45
C ASP A 93 5.66 -19.21 -3.24
N ALA A 94 6.17 -18.56 -4.29
CA ALA A 94 6.50 -17.16 -4.32
C ALA A 94 6.07 -16.54 -5.64
N ASP A 95 5.92 -15.22 -5.63
CA ASP A 95 5.75 -14.48 -6.87
C ASP A 95 7.10 -14.44 -7.61
N ILE A 96 7.07 -14.75 -8.90
CA ILE A 96 8.24 -14.75 -9.77
C ILE A 96 8.01 -13.81 -10.93
N PHE A 97 8.85 -12.78 -11.03
CA PHE A 97 8.76 -11.77 -12.09
C PHE A 97 10.02 -11.73 -12.96
N LEU A 98 9.84 -11.53 -14.26
CA LEU A 98 10.87 -11.10 -15.18
C LEU A 98 10.84 -9.59 -15.30
N ASN A 99 11.92 -8.92 -14.90
CA ASN A 99 12.10 -7.49 -15.09
C ASN A 99 13.02 -7.23 -16.27
N ILE A 100 12.68 -6.26 -17.10
CA ILE A 100 13.45 -5.84 -18.25
C ILE A 100 13.66 -4.33 -18.18
N SER A 101 14.88 -3.88 -18.46
CA SER A 101 15.28 -2.48 -18.49
C SER A 101 16.19 -2.22 -19.69
N TYR A 102 15.91 -1.17 -20.44
CA TYR A 102 16.74 -0.73 -21.57
C TYR A 102 17.53 0.50 -21.15
N VAL A 103 18.85 0.38 -21.14
CA VAL A 103 19.75 1.45 -20.71
C VAL A 103 20.68 1.89 -21.83
N LEU A 104 20.99 3.19 -21.84
CA LEU A 104 21.96 3.77 -22.76
C LEU A 104 23.37 3.18 -22.56
N LYS A 105 24.04 2.78 -23.63
CA LYS A 105 25.45 2.34 -23.58
C LYS A 105 26.42 3.51 -23.40
N THR A 106 26.10 4.64 -24.01
CA THR A 106 26.86 5.89 -23.99
C THR A 106 25.91 7.06 -23.75
N ALA A 107 26.40 8.23 -23.36
CA ALA A 107 25.53 9.40 -23.20
C ALA A 107 24.81 9.77 -24.51
N ASP A 108 23.55 10.22 -24.43
CA ASP A 108 22.75 10.74 -25.54
C ASP A 108 22.15 12.10 -25.12
N GLY A 109 22.72 13.19 -25.62
CA GLY A 109 22.33 14.55 -25.25
C GLY A 109 22.55 14.85 -23.76
N LEU A 110 21.46 15.11 -23.03
CA LEU A 110 21.48 15.37 -21.59
C LEU A 110 21.43 14.09 -20.74
N LEU A 111 21.20 12.93 -21.36
CA LEU A 111 21.09 11.67 -20.65
C LEU A 111 22.46 11.01 -20.53
N PRO A 112 22.97 10.74 -19.31
CA PRO A 112 24.23 10.03 -19.14
C PRO A 112 24.13 8.57 -19.61
N ALA A 113 25.29 7.96 -19.87
CA ALA A 113 25.37 6.50 -20.07
C ALA A 113 24.77 5.77 -18.85
N GLY A 114 24.07 4.66 -19.09
CA GLY A 114 23.36 3.90 -18.07
C GLY A 114 21.95 4.43 -17.74
N THR A 115 21.51 5.55 -18.34
CA THR A 115 20.12 6.01 -18.16
C THR A 115 19.15 4.98 -18.73
N GLU A 116 18.20 4.55 -17.90
CA GLU A 116 17.08 3.73 -18.33
C GLU A 116 16.08 4.56 -19.15
N VAL A 117 15.71 4.08 -20.34
CA VAL A 117 14.77 4.77 -21.24
C VAL A 117 13.44 4.04 -21.39
N SER A 118 13.41 2.75 -21.05
CA SER A 118 12.21 1.91 -21.08
C SER A 118 12.41 0.74 -20.12
N TYR A 119 11.32 0.26 -19.53
CA TYR A 119 11.31 -0.95 -18.73
C TYR A 119 9.95 -1.64 -18.82
N GLU A 120 9.92 -2.91 -18.45
CA GLU A 120 8.71 -3.72 -18.38
C GLU A 120 8.87 -4.82 -17.33
N GLN A 121 7.76 -5.24 -16.71
CA GLN A 121 7.73 -6.34 -15.75
C GLN A 121 6.66 -7.37 -16.15
N PHE A 122 7.03 -8.64 -16.15
CA PHE A 122 6.11 -9.74 -16.45
C PHE A 122 6.03 -10.74 -15.32
N GLU A 123 4.81 -11.09 -14.92
CA GLU A 123 4.54 -12.19 -13.99
C GLU A 123 4.84 -13.53 -14.70
N LEU A 124 5.85 -14.26 -14.24
CA LEU A 124 6.17 -15.61 -14.75
C LEU A 124 5.46 -16.69 -13.93
N LYS A 125 5.30 -16.44 -12.63
CA LYS A 125 4.55 -17.28 -11.71
C LYS A 125 3.94 -16.41 -10.63
N LYS A 126 2.68 -16.68 -10.29
CA LYS A 126 2.02 -16.12 -9.13
C LYS A 126 2.07 -17.11 -7.97
N ARG A 127 2.29 -16.62 -6.76
CA ARG A 127 2.08 -17.38 -5.51
C ARG A 127 0.68 -17.98 -5.49
N SER A 128 0.56 -19.18 -4.93
CA SER A 128 -0.72 -19.88 -4.78
C SER A 128 -1.52 -19.31 -3.60
N GLY A 129 -2.07 -18.10 -3.76
CA GLY A 129 -2.99 -17.45 -2.81
C GLY A 129 -2.35 -16.96 -1.51
N SER A 130 -2.70 -15.74 -1.06
CA SER A 130 -2.38 -15.30 0.30
C SER A 130 -3.38 -15.93 1.27
N VAL A 131 -3.13 -17.18 1.65
CA VAL A 131 -3.79 -17.69 2.85
C VAL A 131 -3.13 -16.96 4.00
N PHE A 132 -3.90 -16.13 4.70
CA PHE A 132 -3.55 -15.66 6.03
C PHE A 132 -2.96 -16.84 6.82
N LYS A 133 -1.66 -16.77 7.11
CA LYS A 133 -1.00 -17.73 7.98
C LYS A 133 -0.54 -16.95 9.19
N ALA A 134 -1.11 -17.29 10.34
CA ALA A 134 -0.54 -16.94 11.63
C ALA A 134 0.96 -17.27 11.59
N GLY A 135 1.80 -16.22 11.51
CA GLY A 135 3.22 -16.35 11.23
C GLY A 135 4.02 -16.78 12.45
N SER A 136 3.49 -16.49 13.64
CA SER A 136 4.10 -16.80 14.93
C SER A 136 3.44 -18.03 15.54
N ALA A 137 4.23 -18.81 16.28
CA ALA A 137 3.68 -19.91 17.07
C ALA A 137 3.20 -19.36 18.42
N TYR A 138 1.94 -19.62 18.78
CA TYR A 138 1.44 -19.30 20.11
C TYR A 138 2.17 -20.14 21.17
N VAL A 139 2.45 -19.55 22.32
CA VAL A 139 3.17 -20.19 23.43
C VAL A 139 2.22 -20.60 24.55
N CYS A 140 1.12 -19.86 24.72
CA CYS A 140 0.07 -20.14 25.69
C CYS A 140 -1.31 -19.94 25.08
N ASP A 141 -2.34 -20.42 25.79
CA ASP A 141 -3.72 -20.23 25.40
C ASP A 141 -4.12 -18.75 25.45
N LEU A 142 -5.07 -18.40 24.58
CA LEU A 142 -5.70 -17.09 24.54
C LEU A 142 -6.53 -16.84 25.80
N LEU A 143 -6.20 -15.77 26.51
CA LEU A 143 -6.96 -15.29 27.67
C LEU A 143 -7.84 -14.12 27.29
N GLN A 144 -9.04 -14.07 27.87
CA GLN A 144 -9.93 -12.92 27.79
C GLN A 144 -10.36 -12.49 29.18
N THR A 145 -10.25 -11.20 29.44
CA THR A 145 -10.71 -10.53 30.65
C THR A 145 -11.60 -9.36 30.29
N GLU A 146 -12.39 -8.91 31.25
CA GLU A 146 -13.39 -7.87 31.07
C GLU A 146 -13.29 -6.85 32.19
N THR A 147 -13.28 -5.58 31.83
CA THR A 147 -13.40 -4.45 32.76
C THR A 147 -14.75 -3.77 32.57
N ALA A 148 -15.04 -2.71 33.33
CA ALA A 148 -16.24 -1.90 33.11
C ALA A 148 -16.27 -1.29 31.70
N GLU A 149 -15.10 -0.92 31.15
CA GLU A 149 -14.98 -0.12 29.92
C GLU A 149 -14.47 -0.92 28.72
N SER A 150 -13.88 -2.09 28.92
CA SER A 150 -13.18 -2.82 27.85
C SER A 150 -13.27 -4.34 27.93
N TYR A 151 -13.11 -4.96 26.77
CA TYR A 151 -12.68 -6.36 26.64
C TYR A 151 -11.18 -6.39 26.36
N VAL A 152 -10.45 -7.26 27.08
CA VAL A 152 -8.99 -7.37 26.96
C VAL A 152 -8.63 -8.82 26.64
N PHE A 153 -7.94 -9.02 25.52
CA PHE A 153 -7.41 -10.30 25.08
C PHE A 153 -5.90 -10.31 25.22
N SER A 154 -5.31 -11.43 25.63
CA SER A 154 -3.86 -11.51 25.82
C SER A 154 -3.34 -12.93 25.63
N GLY A 155 -2.05 -13.02 25.32
CA GLY A 155 -1.31 -14.27 25.23
C GLY A 155 0.17 -14.01 25.00
N SER A 156 0.90 -15.03 24.55
CA SER A 156 2.31 -14.93 24.21
C SER A 156 2.60 -15.69 22.92
N PHE A 157 3.53 -15.19 22.12
CA PHE A 157 3.94 -15.82 20.87
C PHE A 157 5.47 -15.90 20.75
N ALA A 158 5.97 -16.88 20.00
CA ALA A 158 7.35 -16.95 19.58
C ALA A 158 7.50 -16.39 18.15
N PHE A 159 8.50 -15.53 17.93
CA PHE A 159 8.72 -14.94 16.60
C PHE A 159 9.06 -16.03 15.57
N ALA A 160 8.50 -15.87 14.36
CA ALA A 160 8.74 -16.77 13.23
C ALA A 160 10.24 -16.99 12.98
N GLY A 161 10.64 -18.24 12.69
CA GLY A 161 12.02 -18.58 12.36
C GLY A 161 13.02 -18.54 13.54
N THR A 162 12.55 -18.30 14.76
CA THR A 162 13.36 -18.38 15.98
C THR A 162 13.17 -19.76 16.64
N ALA A 163 14.19 -20.28 17.31
CA ALA A 163 14.15 -21.61 17.96
C ALA A 163 13.41 -21.54 19.32
N ALA A 164 12.25 -20.87 19.35
CA ALA A 164 11.47 -20.55 20.54
C ALA A 164 12.23 -19.72 21.62
N ASP A 165 13.38 -19.14 21.28
CA ASP A 165 14.22 -18.35 22.18
C ASP A 165 13.78 -16.89 22.30
N ARG A 166 12.95 -16.40 21.37
CA ARG A 166 12.37 -15.06 21.41
C ARG A 166 10.85 -15.13 21.54
N VAL A 167 10.37 -15.04 22.77
CA VAL A 167 8.94 -14.96 23.12
C VAL A 167 8.55 -13.52 23.44
N ALA A 168 7.35 -13.13 23.07
CA ALA A 168 6.75 -11.86 23.46
C ALA A 168 5.32 -12.03 23.95
N ASP A 169 4.98 -11.26 24.98
CA ASP A 169 3.60 -11.12 25.45
C ASP A 169 2.87 -10.09 24.60
N TRP A 170 1.59 -10.32 24.37
CA TRP A 170 0.75 -9.39 23.63
C TRP A 170 -0.57 -9.13 24.36
N THR A 171 -1.17 -7.97 24.09
CA THR A 171 -2.49 -7.62 24.61
C THR A 171 -3.24 -6.78 23.59
N ALA A 172 -4.52 -7.09 23.36
CA ALA A 172 -5.46 -6.33 22.55
C ALA A 172 -6.62 -5.84 23.42
N THR A 173 -6.94 -4.54 23.32
CA THR A 173 -8.00 -3.89 24.10
C THR A 173 -9.07 -3.38 23.17
N PHE A 174 -10.32 -3.76 23.43
CA PHE A 174 -11.50 -3.30 22.72
C PHE A 174 -12.35 -2.45 23.64
N ASP A 175 -12.66 -1.24 23.21
CA ASP A 175 -13.52 -0.32 23.96
C ASP A 175 -14.99 -0.74 23.85
N LYS A 176 -15.70 -0.83 24.97
CA LYS A 176 -17.11 -1.30 24.99
C LYS A 176 -18.11 -0.27 24.51
N THR A 177 -17.75 1.01 24.53
CA THR A 177 -18.63 2.09 24.06
C THR A 177 -18.69 2.12 22.53
N THR A 178 -17.55 1.84 21.90
CA THR A 178 -17.35 1.97 20.46
C THR A 178 -17.25 0.62 19.76
N GLY A 179 -16.79 -0.44 20.41
CA GLY A 179 -16.51 -1.74 19.78
C GLY A 179 -15.24 -1.78 18.93
N PHE A 180 -14.42 -0.72 18.95
CA PHE A 180 -13.17 -0.65 18.19
C PHE A 180 -11.98 -1.23 18.98
N LEU A 181 -11.00 -1.78 18.25
CA LEU A 181 -9.69 -2.09 18.79
C LEU A 181 -9.00 -0.76 19.16
N SER A 182 -8.95 -0.45 20.45
CA SER A 182 -8.47 0.82 20.99
C SER A 182 -7.03 0.75 21.51
N GLY A 183 -6.51 -0.45 21.75
CA GLY A 183 -5.13 -0.66 22.17
C GLY A 183 -4.58 -1.99 21.69
N TYR A 184 -3.29 -2.00 21.36
CA TYR A 184 -2.55 -3.22 21.09
C TYR A 184 -1.13 -3.05 21.62
N THR A 185 -0.61 -4.00 22.40
CA THR A 185 0.74 -3.94 22.97
C THR A 185 1.50 -5.23 22.70
N VAL A 186 2.81 -5.14 22.49
CA VAL A 186 3.72 -6.29 22.47
C VAL A 186 4.88 -6.01 23.42
N ASN A 187 5.16 -6.92 24.35
CA ASN A 187 6.12 -6.73 25.45
C ASN A 187 5.93 -5.40 26.18
N GLY A 188 4.67 -5.04 26.46
CA GLY A 188 4.29 -3.79 27.11
C GLY A 188 4.49 -2.53 26.25
N LYS A 189 5.00 -2.63 25.02
CA LYS A 189 5.15 -1.48 24.11
C LYS A 189 3.84 -1.24 23.34
N PRO A 190 3.23 -0.04 23.39
CA PRO A 190 1.97 0.25 22.69
C PRO A 190 2.19 0.40 21.19
N MET A 191 1.49 -0.38 20.37
CA MET A 191 1.58 -0.35 18.91
C MET A 191 0.61 0.65 18.28
N LEU A 192 -0.50 0.96 18.97
CA LEU A 192 -1.50 1.93 18.53
C LEU A 192 -1.44 3.21 19.38
N SER A 193 -1.67 4.36 18.75
CA SER A 193 -1.90 5.65 19.41
C SER A 193 -3.32 6.19 19.14
N GLU A 194 -4.02 5.64 18.15
CA GLU A 194 -5.45 5.86 17.88
C GLU A 194 -6.11 4.51 17.53
N PRO A 195 -7.42 4.33 17.80
CA PRO A 195 -8.13 3.09 17.52
C PRO A 195 -8.17 2.72 16.03
N LEU A 196 -8.33 1.43 15.75
CA LEU A 196 -8.67 0.93 14.40
C LEU A 196 -10.14 1.23 14.09
N VAL A 197 -10.39 2.11 13.12
CA VAL A 197 -11.73 2.57 12.73
C VAL A 197 -11.93 2.52 11.22
N PRO A 198 -13.17 2.35 10.73
CA PRO A 198 -13.48 2.52 9.31
C PRO A 198 -13.18 3.95 8.80
N GLU A 199 -12.75 4.06 7.55
CA GLU A 199 -12.52 5.33 6.84
C GLU A 199 -13.01 5.25 5.38
N PHE A 200 -13.84 6.24 5.00
CA PHE A 200 -14.54 6.26 3.71
C PHE A 200 -14.14 7.43 2.80
N ALA A 201 -13.32 8.32 3.31
CA ALA A 201 -12.87 9.53 2.64
C ALA A 201 -11.34 9.64 2.67
N ARG A 202 -10.81 10.57 1.86
CA ARG A 202 -9.40 10.94 1.82
C ARG A 202 -9.26 12.45 1.86
N ALA A 203 -8.10 12.97 2.21
CA ALA A 203 -7.79 14.38 2.04
C ALA A 203 -7.95 14.76 0.57
N PRO A 204 -8.55 15.91 0.23
CA PRO A 204 -8.97 16.16 -1.14
C PRO A 204 -7.74 16.52 -1.99
N ILE A 205 -7.67 15.96 -3.21
CA ILE A 205 -6.73 16.44 -4.24
C ILE A 205 -7.38 17.55 -5.07
N GLU A 206 -6.60 18.30 -5.85
CA GLU A 206 -7.14 19.38 -6.72
C GLU A 206 -8.25 18.89 -7.66
N ASN A 207 -8.15 17.67 -8.20
CA ASN A 207 -9.20 17.08 -9.04
C ASN A 207 -10.51 16.86 -8.26
N ASP A 208 -10.42 16.42 -7.01
CA ASP A 208 -11.60 16.23 -6.15
C ASP A 208 -12.28 17.59 -5.91
N MET A 209 -11.51 18.63 -5.59
CA MET A 209 -12.03 19.99 -5.39
C MET A 209 -12.63 20.62 -6.65
N GLY A 210 -12.06 20.33 -7.82
CA GLY A 210 -12.60 20.74 -9.12
C GLY A 210 -13.86 19.97 -9.54
N ALA A 211 -14.07 18.77 -8.98
CA ALA A 211 -15.26 17.96 -9.23
C ALA A 211 -16.46 18.47 -8.43
N TRP A 212 -17.59 18.65 -9.09
CA TRP A 212 -18.82 19.19 -8.49
C TRP A 212 -19.45 18.30 -7.40
N LYS A 213 -18.95 17.07 -7.20
CA LYS A 213 -19.50 16.09 -6.25
C LYS A 213 -18.80 16.03 -4.89
N ILE A 214 -17.64 16.66 -4.72
CA ILE A 214 -16.85 16.52 -3.47
C ILE A 214 -17.63 16.93 -2.23
N ARG A 215 -18.47 17.98 -2.32
CA ARG A 215 -19.31 18.43 -1.21
C ARG A 215 -20.27 17.33 -0.74
N GLN A 216 -20.92 16.64 -1.69
CA GLN A 216 -21.86 15.56 -1.38
C GLN A 216 -21.11 14.37 -0.79
N MET A 217 -19.95 14.00 -1.36
CA MET A 217 -19.11 12.93 -0.84
C MET A 217 -18.67 13.21 0.59
N TYR A 218 -18.26 14.45 0.88
CA TYR A 218 -17.81 14.84 2.20
C TYR A 218 -18.94 14.92 3.22
N GLU A 219 -20.10 15.44 2.85
CA GLU A 219 -21.27 15.44 3.72
C GLU A 219 -21.66 14.02 4.15
N ALA A 220 -21.53 13.03 3.27
CA ALA A 220 -21.83 11.64 3.57
C ALA A 220 -20.70 10.91 4.33
N TRP A 221 -19.44 11.14 3.94
CA TRP A 221 -18.34 10.21 4.23
C TRP A 221 -17.11 10.82 4.91
N ARG A 222 -17.02 12.15 5.09
CA ARG A 222 -15.75 12.81 5.45
C ARG A 222 -15.22 12.44 6.83
N TYR A 223 -16.06 12.34 7.84
CA TYR A 223 -15.69 11.92 9.20
C TYR A 223 -16.91 11.26 9.86
N PRO A 224 -17.30 10.05 9.42
CA PRO A 224 -18.48 9.39 9.95
C PRO A 224 -18.33 9.18 11.46
N THR A 225 -19.40 9.44 12.20
CA THR A 225 -19.50 9.05 13.61
C THR A 225 -20.15 7.68 13.68
N PHE A 226 -19.52 6.76 14.40
CA PHE A 226 -20.01 5.40 14.58
C PHE A 226 -20.63 5.25 15.96
N VAL A 227 -21.95 5.07 15.99
CA VAL A 227 -22.68 4.78 17.22
C VAL A 227 -22.94 3.28 17.26
N LEU A 228 -22.42 2.60 18.28
CA LEU A 228 -22.61 1.17 18.45
C LEU A 228 -24.10 0.86 18.66
N LYS A 229 -24.64 -0.06 17.86
CA LYS A 229 -26.02 -0.51 17.99
C LYS A 229 -26.19 -1.27 19.30
N ALA A 230 -27.24 -0.96 20.05
CA ALA A 230 -27.49 -1.55 21.35
C ALA A 230 -27.52 -3.09 21.28
N GLY A 231 -26.73 -3.75 22.14
CA GLY A 231 -26.64 -5.21 22.19
C GLY A 231 -25.91 -5.87 21.02
N SER A 232 -25.27 -5.11 20.13
CA SER A 232 -24.54 -5.67 18.98
C SER A 232 -23.10 -6.05 19.27
N LEU A 233 -22.53 -5.59 20.39
CA LEU A 233 -21.18 -5.96 20.82
C LEU A 233 -21.22 -7.33 21.47
N VAL A 234 -20.73 -8.34 20.75
CA VAL A 234 -20.76 -9.74 21.18
C VAL A 234 -19.36 -10.32 21.14
N VAL A 235 -18.95 -10.98 22.22
CA VAL A 235 -17.71 -11.75 22.34
C VAL A 235 -18.06 -13.23 22.45
N ASP A 236 -17.51 -14.04 21.55
CA ASP A 236 -17.75 -15.47 21.47
C ASP A 236 -16.44 -16.26 21.37
N LYS A 237 -16.43 -17.49 21.87
CA LYS A 237 -15.38 -18.47 21.56
C LYS A 237 -15.69 -19.07 20.19
N ALA A 238 -14.71 -19.08 19.29
CA ALA A 238 -14.89 -19.72 18.00
C ALA A 238 -14.98 -21.24 18.15
N THR A 239 -15.78 -21.88 17.30
CA THR A 239 -16.10 -23.32 17.35
C THR A 239 -15.08 -24.21 16.62
N ASP A 240 -14.01 -23.63 16.07
CA ASP A 240 -13.08 -24.23 15.10
C ASP A 240 -11.79 -24.82 15.70
N GLY A 241 -11.69 -24.93 17.02
CA GLY A 241 -10.69 -25.78 17.69
C GLY A 241 -9.27 -25.20 17.82
N VAL A 242 -9.02 -23.96 17.36
CA VAL A 242 -7.71 -23.27 17.48
C VAL A 242 -7.64 -22.37 18.72
N GLY A 243 -8.61 -22.44 19.64
CA GLY A 243 -8.67 -21.55 20.81
C GLY A 243 -8.91 -20.08 20.45
N LEU A 244 -9.38 -19.82 19.22
CA LEU A 244 -9.72 -18.51 18.68
C LEU A 244 -10.92 -17.90 19.44
N MET A 245 -10.89 -16.58 19.63
CA MET A 245 -12.05 -15.81 20.07
C MET A 245 -12.48 -14.83 18.99
N SER A 246 -13.74 -14.42 19.03
CA SER A 246 -14.28 -13.42 18.11
C SER A 246 -14.97 -12.29 18.86
N LEU A 247 -14.93 -11.11 18.28
CA LEU A 247 -15.69 -9.95 18.71
C LEU A 247 -16.42 -9.38 17.49
N SER A 248 -17.71 -9.08 17.63
CA SER A 248 -18.50 -8.45 16.57
C SER A 248 -19.13 -7.15 17.08
N ALA A 249 -19.18 -6.12 16.23
CA ALA A 249 -19.79 -4.83 16.51
C ALA A 249 -20.56 -4.33 15.28
N GLU A 250 -21.84 -4.03 15.44
CA GLU A 250 -22.69 -3.44 14.40
C GLU A 250 -23.04 -2.00 14.78
N TYR A 251 -23.01 -1.09 13.82
CA TYR A 251 -23.23 0.33 14.05
C TYR A 251 -24.58 0.78 13.52
N GLU A 252 -25.16 1.79 14.19
CA GLU A 252 -26.34 2.49 13.70
C GLU A 252 -26.10 3.08 12.30
N PRO A 253 -27.15 3.27 11.48
CA PRO A 253 -27.00 3.75 10.12
C PRO A 253 -26.26 5.10 10.01
N ILE A 254 -25.29 5.18 9.10
CA ILE A 254 -24.47 6.37 8.80
C ILE A 254 -24.91 7.04 7.50
N ALA A 255 -24.29 8.19 7.18
CA ALA A 255 -24.49 8.93 5.92
C ALA A 255 -25.98 9.21 5.61
N GLY A 256 -26.71 9.72 6.62
CA GLY A 256 -28.14 10.00 6.48
C GLY A 256 -29.01 8.74 6.39
N GLY A 257 -28.58 7.62 6.95
CA GLY A 257 -29.30 6.34 6.90
C GLY A 257 -29.07 5.55 5.63
N ALA A 258 -27.97 5.81 4.91
CA ALA A 258 -27.64 5.10 3.68
C ALA A 258 -27.04 3.71 3.93
N ALA A 259 -26.20 3.56 4.95
CA ALA A 259 -25.45 2.33 5.19
C ALA A 259 -25.34 1.97 6.67
N THR A 260 -25.23 0.68 6.97
CA THR A 260 -24.77 0.17 8.27
C THR A 260 -23.39 -0.46 8.10
N ILE A 261 -22.55 -0.34 9.12
CA ILE A 261 -21.23 -0.97 9.16
C ILE A 261 -21.26 -2.09 10.20
N LYS A 262 -20.55 -3.18 9.90
CA LYS A 262 -20.22 -4.20 10.89
C LYS A 262 -18.73 -4.49 10.84
N MET A 263 -18.12 -4.46 12.02
CA MET A 263 -16.74 -4.90 12.25
C MET A 263 -16.79 -6.29 12.91
N PHE A 264 -15.96 -7.19 12.41
CA PHE A 264 -15.79 -8.53 12.97
C PHE A 264 -14.31 -8.82 13.14
N TYR A 265 -13.92 -9.21 14.35
CA TYR A 265 -12.55 -9.47 14.74
C TYR A 265 -12.42 -10.94 15.12
N GLU A 266 -11.46 -11.62 14.52
CA GLU A 266 -11.03 -12.96 14.90
C GLU A 266 -9.65 -12.80 15.56
N ILE A 267 -9.59 -13.06 16.87
CA ILE A 267 -8.41 -12.88 17.72
C ILE A 267 -7.74 -14.24 17.95
N PHE A 268 -6.55 -14.42 17.38
CA PHE A 268 -5.78 -15.66 17.45
C PHE A 268 -4.87 -15.70 18.69
N PRO A 269 -4.53 -16.91 19.21
CA PRO A 269 -3.67 -17.05 20.38
C PRO A 269 -2.25 -16.46 20.22
N ASP A 270 -1.76 -16.35 18.99
CA ASP A 270 -0.44 -15.76 18.68
C ASP A 270 -0.46 -14.22 18.64
N GLY A 271 -1.62 -13.61 18.89
CA GLY A 271 -1.82 -12.15 18.87
C GLY A 271 -2.22 -11.61 17.50
N THR A 272 -2.27 -12.44 16.47
CA THR A 272 -2.79 -12.00 15.18
C THR A 272 -4.28 -11.69 15.30
N ILE A 273 -4.74 -10.60 14.67
CA ILE A 273 -6.15 -10.22 14.61
C ILE A 273 -6.56 -10.12 13.14
N LYS A 274 -7.45 -11.00 12.69
CA LYS A 274 -8.11 -10.84 11.39
C LYS A 274 -9.31 -9.93 11.57
N VAL A 275 -9.39 -8.88 10.75
CA VAL A 275 -10.46 -7.88 10.82
C VAL A 275 -11.25 -7.90 9.51
N THR A 276 -12.56 -8.09 9.63
CA THR A 276 -13.50 -8.00 8.52
C THR A 276 -14.41 -6.80 8.72
N GLU A 277 -14.31 -5.83 7.81
CA GLU A 277 -15.24 -4.72 7.68
C GLU A 277 -16.30 -5.07 6.63
N SER A 278 -17.58 -4.83 6.95
CA SER A 278 -18.67 -4.97 5.99
C SER A 278 -19.61 -3.77 6.02
N MET A 279 -19.98 -3.30 4.84
CA MET A 279 -20.99 -2.27 4.65
C MET A 279 -22.25 -2.90 4.06
N LYS A 280 -23.40 -2.62 4.65
CA LYS A 280 -24.71 -3.07 4.17
C LYS A 280 -25.60 -1.88 3.86
N ASP A 281 -26.42 -2.02 2.82
CA ASP A 281 -27.45 -1.04 2.48
C ASP A 281 -28.48 -0.94 3.62
N ALA A 282 -28.71 0.27 4.11
CA ALA A 282 -29.74 0.58 5.10
C ALA A 282 -31.03 1.13 4.45
N GLY A 283 -31.13 1.07 3.12
CA GLY A 283 -32.30 1.41 2.31
C GLY A 283 -32.05 2.53 1.29
N ASN A 284 -30.88 3.17 1.31
CA ASN A 284 -30.56 4.31 0.44
C ASN A 284 -29.12 4.31 -0.09
N LEU A 285 -28.34 3.24 0.09
CA LEU A 285 -26.93 3.19 -0.35
C LEU A 285 -26.79 3.45 -1.86
N SER A 286 -27.70 2.92 -2.67
CA SER A 286 -27.71 3.16 -4.13
C SER A 286 -27.89 4.62 -4.55
N LYS A 287 -28.40 5.48 -3.66
CA LYS A 287 -28.58 6.92 -3.88
C LYS A 287 -27.46 7.75 -3.23
N ALA A 288 -26.64 7.13 -2.39
CA ALA A 288 -25.57 7.83 -1.70
C ALA A 288 -24.45 8.21 -2.69
N PRO A 289 -23.70 9.29 -2.42
CA PRO A 289 -22.51 9.62 -3.20
C PRO A 289 -21.50 8.47 -3.16
N SER A 290 -20.69 8.34 -4.22
CA SER A 290 -19.61 7.34 -4.24
C SER A 290 -18.64 7.55 -3.07
N LEU A 291 -18.18 6.45 -2.49
CA LEU A 291 -17.07 6.45 -1.54
C LEU A 291 -15.79 6.92 -2.23
N MET A 292 -14.90 7.60 -1.50
CA MET A 292 -13.58 7.95 -2.03
C MET A 292 -12.55 6.86 -1.75
N ARG A 293 -12.76 6.11 -0.66
CA ARG A 293 -12.07 4.87 -0.30
C ARG A 293 -13.00 3.98 0.52
N PHE A 294 -12.62 2.72 0.67
CA PHE A 294 -13.27 1.79 1.59
C PHE A 294 -12.18 0.98 2.29
N GLY A 295 -12.11 1.11 3.60
CA GLY A 295 -11.11 0.42 4.42
C GLY A 295 -11.02 1.03 5.81
N MET A 296 -9.90 0.76 6.48
CA MET A 296 -9.70 1.12 7.88
C MET A 296 -8.47 2.02 8.05
N LYS A 297 -8.42 2.73 9.17
CA LYS A 297 -7.24 3.47 9.62
C LYS A 297 -6.99 3.29 11.11
N PHE A 298 -5.77 3.53 11.52
CA PHE A 298 -5.35 3.72 12.90
C PHE A 298 -4.08 4.58 12.89
N ALA A 299 -3.67 5.07 14.05
CA ALA A 299 -2.37 5.72 14.21
C ALA A 299 -1.44 4.84 15.04
N MET A 300 -0.15 4.90 14.72
CA MET A 300 0.92 4.29 15.51
C MET A 300 1.78 5.40 16.14
N PRO A 301 2.41 5.17 17.30
CA PRO A 301 3.36 6.11 17.87
C PRO A 301 4.48 6.49 16.90
N GLY A 302 4.91 7.75 16.87
CA GLY A 302 5.87 8.28 15.88
C GLY A 302 7.27 7.63 15.86
N ARG A 303 7.57 6.71 16.78
CA ARG A 303 8.79 5.87 16.73
C ARG A 303 8.76 4.83 15.61
N PHE A 304 7.57 4.46 15.12
CA PHE A 304 7.42 3.55 13.97
C PHE A 304 7.61 4.36 12.68
N SER A 305 8.85 4.52 12.27
CA SER A 305 9.25 5.46 11.22
C SER A 305 9.69 4.81 9.91
N THR A 306 9.63 3.47 9.82
CA THR A 306 10.06 2.71 8.64
C THR A 306 8.87 1.96 8.04
N VAL A 307 8.65 2.12 6.74
CA VAL A 307 7.70 1.36 5.94
C VAL A 307 8.46 0.29 5.15
N ASP A 308 8.04 -0.97 5.29
CA ASP A 308 8.58 -2.12 4.57
C ASP A 308 7.42 -2.84 3.87
N PHE A 309 7.45 -2.93 2.54
CA PHE A 309 6.30 -3.45 1.79
C PHE A 309 6.69 -4.27 0.57
N TYR A 310 5.79 -5.16 0.18
CA TYR A 310 5.86 -5.89 -1.08
C TYR A 310 4.61 -5.62 -1.92
N GLY A 311 4.79 -4.96 -3.06
CA GLY A 311 3.72 -4.51 -3.96
C GLY A 311 4.24 -3.46 -4.95
N LYS A 312 3.36 -2.63 -5.53
CA LYS A 312 3.78 -1.62 -6.52
C LYS A 312 4.49 -0.44 -5.88
N GLY A 313 5.71 -0.16 -6.34
CA GLY A 313 6.54 0.96 -5.88
C GLY A 313 7.60 1.37 -6.91
N PRO A 314 8.61 2.19 -6.52
CA PRO A 314 8.79 2.77 -5.19
C PRO A 314 7.98 4.05 -4.94
N TRP A 315 7.50 4.75 -5.97
CA TRP A 315 6.71 5.98 -5.82
C TRP A 315 5.23 5.69 -5.54
N GLU A 316 4.51 6.71 -5.08
CA GLU A 316 3.04 6.61 -4.92
C GLU A 316 2.34 6.31 -6.25
N ASN A 317 1.34 5.45 -6.18
CA ASN A 317 0.56 4.99 -7.30
C ASN A 317 -0.90 4.75 -6.87
N TYR A 318 -1.83 4.91 -7.80
CA TYR A 318 -3.28 4.89 -7.56
C TYR A 318 -3.98 3.98 -8.57
N SER A 319 -5.24 3.63 -8.33
CA SER A 319 -6.01 2.68 -9.14
C SER A 319 -6.08 3.02 -10.63
N ASP A 320 -5.99 4.30 -10.98
CA ASP A 320 -6.00 4.85 -12.33
C ASP A 320 -4.62 5.36 -12.80
N ARG A 321 -3.58 5.20 -11.97
CA ARG A 321 -2.20 5.66 -12.24
C ARG A 321 -1.18 4.76 -11.55
N ASN A 322 -0.92 3.59 -12.11
CA ASN A 322 0.04 2.63 -11.54
C ASN A 322 0.86 1.82 -12.54
N SER A 323 0.87 2.16 -13.85
CA SER A 323 1.59 1.32 -14.82
C SER A 323 3.10 1.51 -14.73
N SER A 324 3.56 2.68 -14.28
CA SER A 324 4.98 2.93 -14.02
C SER A 324 5.52 2.20 -12.79
N ALA A 325 4.68 1.87 -11.82
CA ALA A 325 5.13 1.22 -10.59
C ALA A 325 5.20 -0.30 -10.76
N VAL A 326 6.33 -0.90 -10.36
CA VAL A 326 6.58 -2.35 -10.50
C VAL A 326 6.44 -3.07 -9.17
N ILE A 327 6.01 -4.32 -9.20
CA ILE A 327 5.95 -5.19 -8.02
C ILE A 327 7.37 -5.47 -7.55
N GLY A 328 7.64 -5.23 -6.27
CA GLY A 328 8.94 -5.48 -5.66
C GLY A 328 8.89 -5.31 -4.16
N HIS A 329 10.02 -5.59 -3.52
CA HIS A 329 10.24 -5.30 -2.10
C HIS A 329 10.86 -3.91 -1.96
N TYR A 330 10.29 -3.08 -1.09
CA TYR A 330 10.73 -1.71 -0.88
C TYR A 330 10.75 -1.38 0.60
N THR A 331 11.79 -0.64 1.02
CA THR A 331 11.90 -0.07 2.36
C THR A 331 12.09 1.44 2.23
N GLN A 332 11.27 2.21 2.93
CA GLN A 332 11.25 3.68 2.92
C GLN A 332 10.98 4.20 4.34
N SER A 333 11.36 5.41 4.67
CA SER A 333 10.85 6.06 5.88
C SER A 333 9.39 6.48 5.70
N VAL A 334 8.64 6.60 6.81
CA VAL A 334 7.29 7.19 6.82
C VAL A 334 7.32 8.62 6.26
N ASN A 335 8.40 9.35 6.51
CA ASN A 335 8.56 10.71 5.98
C ASN A 335 8.67 10.73 4.45
N GLU A 336 9.34 9.74 3.84
CA GLU A 336 9.44 9.61 2.38
C GLU A 336 8.13 9.17 1.71
N GLN A 337 7.12 8.72 2.46
CA GLN A 337 5.82 8.39 1.89
C GLN A 337 5.06 9.62 1.41
N TYR A 338 5.31 10.80 1.99
CA TYR A 338 4.63 12.04 1.60
C TYR A 338 5.40 12.79 0.53
N HIS A 339 4.73 13.15 -0.58
CA HIS A 339 5.34 13.99 -1.61
C HIS A 339 5.27 15.48 -1.24
N TYR A 340 6.31 15.97 -0.57
CA TYR A 340 6.44 17.37 -0.14
C TYR A 340 6.47 18.40 -1.28
N GLY A 341 6.64 17.95 -2.53
CA GLY A 341 6.59 18.83 -3.70
C GLY A 341 5.19 19.34 -4.04
N TYR A 342 4.11 18.75 -3.51
CA TYR A 342 2.75 19.23 -3.77
C TYR A 342 2.55 20.66 -3.21
N VAL A 343 2.00 21.54 -4.05
CA VAL A 343 1.86 22.97 -3.69
C VAL A 343 0.78 23.17 -2.61
N ARG A 344 -0.32 22.43 -2.72
CA ARG A 344 -1.35 22.35 -1.70
C ARG A 344 -1.25 20.99 -1.02
N THR A 345 -1.40 20.99 0.30
CA THR A 345 -1.51 19.76 1.08
C THR A 345 -2.71 18.95 0.59
N GLN A 346 -2.49 17.67 0.28
CA GLN A 346 -3.48 16.76 -0.27
C GLN A 346 -3.10 15.31 0.05
N GLU A 347 -3.99 14.36 -0.28
CA GLU A 347 -3.69 12.92 -0.26
C GLU A 347 -2.40 12.58 -1.02
N SER A 348 -1.59 11.68 -0.48
CA SER A 348 -0.31 11.24 -1.05
C SER A 348 0.09 9.85 -0.52
N GLY A 349 1.07 9.21 -1.15
CA GLY A 349 1.78 8.06 -0.56
C GLY A 349 1.13 6.70 -0.74
N THR A 350 -0.04 6.61 -1.37
CA THR A 350 -0.70 5.31 -1.62
C THR A 350 0.21 4.38 -2.45
N LYS A 351 0.28 3.12 -2.04
CA LYS A 351 0.84 2.00 -2.82
C LYS A 351 -0.30 1.01 -3.14
N THR A 352 -0.34 0.51 -4.37
CA THR A 352 -1.33 -0.48 -4.80
C THR A 352 -0.73 -1.88 -4.92
N GLU A 353 -1.59 -2.88 -5.09
CA GLU A 353 -1.20 -4.27 -5.31
C GLU A 353 -0.30 -4.85 -4.21
N LEU A 354 -0.52 -4.43 -2.97
CA LEU A 354 0.24 -4.87 -1.82
C LEU A 354 -0.12 -6.31 -1.42
N SER A 355 0.90 -7.13 -1.15
CA SER A 355 0.76 -8.41 -0.47
C SER A 355 0.93 -8.25 1.04
N TYR A 356 1.89 -7.41 1.47
CA TYR A 356 2.02 -6.97 2.85
C TYR A 356 2.51 -5.52 2.92
N PHE A 357 2.22 -4.87 4.05
CA PHE A 357 2.66 -3.53 4.38
C PHE A 357 3.01 -3.49 5.88
N ARG A 358 4.27 -3.19 6.20
CA ARG A 358 4.76 -3.14 7.57
C ARG A 358 5.12 -1.72 7.94
N VAL A 359 4.86 -1.37 9.20
CA VAL A 359 5.32 -0.11 9.80
C VAL A 359 6.11 -0.45 11.06
N LEU A 360 7.40 -0.15 11.03
CA LEU A 360 8.42 -0.67 11.92
C LEU A 360 9.16 0.45 12.65
N ASP A 361 9.62 0.16 13.87
CA ASP A 361 10.57 0.97 14.62
C ASP A 361 12.01 0.68 14.17
N PRO A 362 13.02 1.45 14.64
CA PRO A 362 14.41 1.24 14.27
C PRO A 362 15.00 -0.12 14.69
N ASP A 363 14.38 -0.81 15.65
CA ASP A 363 14.79 -2.14 16.11
C ASP A 363 14.15 -3.26 15.25
N GLY A 364 13.31 -2.90 14.27
CA GLY A 364 12.60 -3.81 13.39
C GLY A 364 11.32 -4.41 13.98
N ALA A 365 10.83 -3.88 15.11
CA ALA A 365 9.54 -4.28 15.69
C ALA A 365 8.41 -3.39 15.15
N GLY A 366 7.21 -3.94 14.98
CA GLY A 366 6.07 -3.17 14.46
C GLY A 366 4.88 -4.05 14.13
N LEU A 367 4.04 -3.55 13.23
CA LEU A 367 2.87 -4.27 12.74
C LEU A 367 3.03 -4.59 11.26
N GLU A 368 2.64 -5.81 10.87
CA GLU A 368 2.41 -6.20 9.49
C GLU A 368 0.91 -6.20 9.20
N ILE A 369 0.53 -5.62 8.07
CA ILE A 369 -0.82 -5.67 7.53
C ILE A 369 -0.78 -6.48 6.24
N SER A 370 -1.63 -7.49 6.14
CA SER A 370 -1.83 -8.32 4.95
C SER A 370 -3.31 -8.61 4.75
N ALA A 371 -3.68 -9.08 3.56
CA ALA A 371 -5.06 -9.42 3.22
C ALA A 371 -5.12 -10.67 2.34
N GLU A 372 -6.30 -11.32 2.26
CA GLU A 372 -6.55 -12.48 1.39
C GLU A 372 -6.49 -12.12 -0.12
N GLY A 373 -6.40 -10.83 -0.44
CA GLY A 373 -6.14 -10.32 -1.77
C GLY A 373 -5.27 -9.08 -1.75
N LYS A 374 -4.96 -8.57 -2.95
CA LYS A 374 -4.22 -7.32 -3.13
C LYS A 374 -5.01 -6.15 -2.51
N PHE A 375 -4.34 -5.34 -1.71
CA PHE A 375 -4.91 -4.12 -1.12
C PHE A 375 -4.06 -2.89 -1.45
N SER A 376 -4.51 -1.73 -1.00
CA SER A 376 -3.75 -0.48 -1.09
C SER A 376 -3.61 0.14 0.29
N ALA A 377 -2.47 0.76 0.57
CA ALA A 377 -2.20 1.38 1.86
C ALA A 377 -1.24 2.57 1.72
N SER A 378 -1.22 3.40 2.74
CA SER A 378 -0.23 4.45 2.96
C SER A 378 0.02 4.59 4.45
N ALA A 379 1.19 5.09 4.83
CA ALA A 379 1.51 5.53 6.19
C ALA A 379 2.16 6.90 6.08
N LEU A 380 1.51 7.92 6.64
CA LEU A 380 1.95 9.31 6.55
C LEU A 380 2.22 9.87 7.95
N PRO A 381 3.11 10.86 8.09
CA PRO A 381 3.36 11.53 9.37
C PRO A 381 2.24 12.55 9.74
N PHE A 382 1.10 12.48 9.06
CA PHE A 382 -0.03 13.40 9.17
C PHE A 382 -1.33 12.61 9.21
N SER A 383 -2.31 13.08 9.99
CA SER A 383 -3.67 12.55 9.88
C SER A 383 -4.34 13.02 8.59
N MET A 384 -5.37 12.31 8.13
CA MET A 384 -6.25 12.80 7.05
C MET A 384 -6.75 14.21 7.37
N LYS A 385 -7.07 14.48 8.64
CA LYS A 385 -7.58 15.78 9.08
C LYS A 385 -6.54 16.87 8.93
N ASP A 386 -5.27 16.61 9.24
CA ASP A 386 -4.18 17.57 9.02
C ASP A 386 -4.01 17.90 7.53
N LEU A 387 -4.15 16.88 6.67
CA LEU A 387 -4.04 17.02 5.21
C LEU A 387 -5.28 17.63 4.55
N ASP A 388 -6.40 17.72 5.26
CA ASP A 388 -7.66 18.17 4.70
C ASP A 388 -7.71 19.70 4.55
N CYS A 389 -7.30 20.17 3.37
CA CYS A 389 -7.27 21.59 3.05
C CYS A 389 -8.66 22.26 2.95
N LEU A 390 -9.75 21.49 2.85
CA LEU A 390 -11.11 22.03 2.93
C LEU A 390 -11.57 22.24 4.38
N GLU A 391 -10.88 21.63 5.36
CA GLU A 391 -11.12 21.81 6.81
C GLU A 391 -10.22 22.89 7.37
N ASN A 392 -8.91 22.78 7.09
CA ASN A 392 -7.88 23.64 7.69
C ASN A 392 -7.60 24.90 6.86
N GLY A 393 -8.19 25.02 5.67
CA GLY A 393 -7.77 25.96 4.65
C GLY A 393 -6.43 25.56 4.01
N THR A 394 -5.88 26.46 3.19
CA THR A 394 -4.49 26.31 2.72
C THR A 394 -3.58 26.93 3.78
N PRO A 395 -2.64 26.19 4.39
CA PRO A 395 -1.74 26.76 5.40
C PRO A 395 -1.02 28.01 4.86
N GLU A 396 -0.91 29.06 5.67
CA GLU A 396 0.02 30.16 5.37
C GLU A 396 1.43 29.56 5.33
N ARG A 397 2.01 29.42 4.13
CA ARG A 397 3.43 29.04 4.01
C ARG A 397 4.24 30.10 4.76
N ALA A 398 5.19 29.66 5.59
CA ALA A 398 6.09 30.54 6.33
C ALA A 398 6.84 31.54 5.42
N ASN A 399 6.93 31.25 4.12
CA ASN A 399 7.58 32.10 3.15
C ASN A 399 6.58 32.96 2.35
N LYS A 400 6.26 34.16 2.87
CA LYS A 400 5.50 35.20 2.15
C LYS A 400 6.26 35.76 0.93
N THR A 401 7.53 35.39 0.79
CA THR A 401 8.44 35.83 -0.28
C THR A 401 8.96 34.61 -1.03
N ASN A 402 8.11 33.94 -1.80
CA ASN A 402 8.59 33.24 -2.98
C ASN A 402 8.91 34.30 -4.06
N THR A 403 9.90 35.16 -3.78
CA THR A 403 10.64 35.84 -4.83
C THR A 403 11.62 34.81 -5.32
N GLN A 404 11.39 34.27 -6.52
CA GLN A 404 12.36 33.49 -7.26
C GLN A 404 13.74 34.13 -7.12
N ASN A 405 14.66 33.44 -6.44
CA ASN A 405 16.11 33.55 -6.60
C ASN A 405 16.78 32.45 -5.79
N GLY A 406 17.18 31.38 -6.49
CA GLY A 406 18.14 30.37 -6.03
C GLY A 406 17.53 29.24 -5.25
#